data_AF-A0A1I8B444-F1
#
_entry.id   AF-A0A1I8B444-F1
#
_cell.length_a   1.000
_cell.length_b   1.000
_cell.length_c   1.000
_cell.angle_alpha   90.00
_cell.angle_beta   90.00
_cell.angle_gamma   90.00
#
_symmetry.space_group_name_H-M   'P 1'
#
loop_
_entity.id
_entity.type
_entity.pdbx_description
1 polymer ?
#
loop_
_entity_poly.entity_id
_entity_poly.type
_entity_poly.pdbx_seq_one_letter_code
_entity_poly.pdbx_strand_id
1 'polypeptide(L)'
;MLNITCLAHALHRISEKIRDLFPDVDRLIAKTKAVFAKAPFRVKCLREQFPDLPLPPKPVLTRWGTWLSAASYYWEHFESLKKVLSNFDPNDAACIGDSQACFTDSCWQELAYIHSNFGG
;
A
#
# COMPACT_ATOMS: atom_id res chain seq x y z
N MET A 1 10.27 -30.54 -19.64
CA MET A 1 10.78 -29.43 -18.79
C MET A 1 9.62 -28.47 -18.55
N LEU A 2 9.07 -28.46 -17.34
CA LEU A 2 8.18 -27.39 -16.91
C LEU A 2 9.08 -26.16 -16.70
N ASN A 3 9.08 -25.21 -17.62
CA ASN A 3 10.04 -24.11 -17.59
C ASN A 3 9.75 -23.19 -16.40
N ILE A 4 10.73 -22.92 -15.54
CA ILE A 4 10.59 -22.00 -14.39
C ILE A 4 10.00 -20.64 -14.78
N THR A 5 10.22 -20.21 -16.03
CA THR A 5 9.61 -19.01 -16.62
C THR A 5 8.08 -19.08 -16.72
N CYS A 6 7.48 -20.24 -16.99
CA CYS A 6 6.01 -20.37 -17.07
C CYS A 6 5.36 -20.27 -15.68
N LEU A 7 5.99 -20.81 -14.65
CA LEU A 7 5.49 -20.70 -13.28
C LEU A 7 5.60 -19.26 -12.76
N ALA A 8 6.77 -18.62 -12.92
CA ALA A 8 6.95 -17.22 -12.53
C ALA A 8 5.98 -16.28 -13.27
N HIS A 9 5.75 -16.53 -14.57
CA HIS A 9 4.77 -15.77 -15.36
C HIS A 9 3.34 -16.01 -14.86
N ALA A 10 2.96 -17.26 -14.58
CA ALA A 10 1.64 -17.58 -14.04
C ALA A 10 1.39 -16.90 -12.68
N LEU A 11 2.37 -16.95 -11.76
CA LEU A 11 2.28 -16.29 -10.46
C LEU A 11 2.19 -14.77 -10.58
N HIS A 12 2.94 -14.17 -11.52
CA HIS A 12 2.82 -12.74 -11.81
C HIS A 12 1.41 -12.37 -12.27
N ARG A 13 0.84 -13.12 -13.24
CA ARG A 13 -0.54 -12.89 -13.73
C ARG A 13 -1.58 -13.05 -12.64
N ILE A 14 -1.43 -14.06 -11.77
CA ILE A 14 -2.33 -14.25 -10.62
C ILE A 14 -2.25 -13.04 -9.69
N SER A 15 -1.04 -12.57 -9.38
CA SER A 15 -0.85 -11.37 -8.54
C SER A 15 -1.48 -10.12 -9.16
N GLU A 16 -1.35 -9.94 -10.48
CA GLU A 16 -2.01 -8.83 -11.18
C GLU A 16 -3.53 -8.98 -11.14
N LYS A 17 -4.07 -10.19 -11.28
CA LYS A 17 -5.51 -10.43 -11.16
C LYS A 17 -6.06 -10.22 -9.76
N ILE A 18 -5.31 -10.54 -8.71
CA ILE A 18 -5.70 -10.19 -7.35
C ILE A 18 -5.75 -8.66 -7.23
N ARG A 19 -4.72 -7.93 -7.67
CA ARG A 19 -4.73 -6.46 -7.64
C ARG A 19 -5.92 -5.88 -8.41
N ASP A 20 -6.23 -6.38 -9.61
CA ASP A 20 -7.37 -5.92 -10.42
C ASP A 20 -8.72 -6.07 -9.68
N LEU A 21 -8.83 -7.03 -8.75
CA LEU A 21 -10.04 -7.27 -7.95
C LEU A 21 -10.18 -6.32 -6.74
N PHE A 22 -9.09 -5.63 -6.34
CA PHE A 22 -9.07 -4.74 -5.17
C PHE A 22 -8.58 -3.33 -5.57
N PRO A 23 -9.35 -2.60 -6.39
CA PRO A 23 -8.96 -1.29 -6.90
C PRO A 23 -8.81 -0.24 -5.79
N ASP A 24 -9.58 -0.33 -4.70
CA ASP A 24 -9.48 0.62 -3.59
C ASP A 24 -8.18 0.44 -2.80
N VAL A 25 -7.76 -0.81 -2.57
CA VAL A 25 -6.45 -1.13 -2.00
C VAL A 25 -5.32 -0.68 -2.92
N ASP A 26 -5.42 -0.89 -4.23
CA ASP A 26 -4.41 -0.43 -5.18
C ASP A 26 -4.29 1.11 -5.15
N ARG A 27 -5.43 1.80 -5.11
CA ARG A 27 -5.48 3.26 -4.96
C ARG A 27 -4.86 3.70 -3.63
N LEU A 28 -5.19 3.06 -2.51
CA LEU A 28 -4.62 3.37 -1.20
C LEU A 28 -3.09 3.30 -1.23
N ILE A 29 -2.54 2.20 -1.76
CA ILE A 29 -1.09 1.98 -1.88
C ILE A 29 -0.46 3.08 -2.74
N ALA A 30 -1.04 3.35 -3.91
CA ALA A 30 -0.50 4.32 -4.85
C ALA A 30 -0.51 5.76 -4.29
N LYS A 31 -1.65 6.19 -3.72
CA LYS A 31 -1.84 7.56 -3.22
C LYS A 31 -1.06 7.82 -1.95
N THR A 32 -1.10 6.90 -0.99
CA THR A 32 -0.38 7.07 0.27
C THR A 32 1.13 7.08 0.08
N LYS A 33 1.66 6.22 -0.82
CA LYS A 33 3.07 6.31 -1.21
C LYS A 33 3.43 7.69 -1.80
N ALA A 34 2.56 8.27 -2.62
CA ALA A 34 2.80 9.56 -3.24
C ALA A 34 2.87 10.71 -2.22
N VAL A 35 2.23 10.57 -1.05
CA VAL A 35 2.38 11.52 0.05
C VAL A 35 3.84 11.60 0.51
N PHE A 36 4.51 10.47 0.72
CA PHE A 36 5.88 10.45 1.25
C PHE A 36 6.98 10.56 0.17
N ALA A 37 6.61 10.44 -1.11
CA ALA A 37 7.55 10.52 -2.22
C ALA A 37 8.16 11.93 -2.33
N LYS A 38 9.49 12.00 -2.24
CA LYS A 38 10.27 13.26 -2.34
C LYS A 38 9.82 14.36 -1.35
N ALA A 39 9.28 13.96 -0.20
CA ALA A 39 8.72 14.87 0.80
C ALA A 39 9.41 14.69 2.17
N PRO A 40 10.63 15.20 2.36
CA PRO A 40 11.42 14.96 3.58
C PRO A 40 10.70 15.44 4.84
N PHE A 41 9.95 16.54 4.77
CA PHE A 41 9.13 17.02 5.88
C PHE A 41 8.07 16.02 6.33
N ARG A 42 7.30 15.45 5.39
CA ARG A 42 6.26 14.45 5.70
C ARG A 42 6.85 13.14 6.19
N VAL A 43 8.01 12.73 5.66
CA VAL A 43 8.78 11.59 6.17
C VAL A 43 9.25 11.84 7.60
N LYS A 44 9.75 13.04 7.89
CA LYS A 44 10.16 13.43 9.25
C LYS A 44 8.98 13.35 10.22
N CYS A 45 7.82 13.87 9.84
CA CYS A 45 6.60 13.82 10.65
C CYS A 45 6.15 12.38 10.95
N LEU A 46 6.22 11.48 9.96
CA LEU A 46 5.97 10.05 10.16
C LEU A 46 6.91 9.46 11.22
N ARG A 47 8.22 9.73 11.11
CA ARG A 47 9.25 9.21 12.01
C ARG A 47 9.17 9.78 13.42
N GLU A 48 8.78 11.05 13.56
CA GLU A 48 8.58 11.68 14.87
C GLU A 48 7.39 11.07 15.63
N GLN A 49 6.32 10.69 14.92
CA GLN A 49 5.14 10.08 15.54
C GLN A 49 5.26 8.56 15.71
N PHE A 50 5.86 7.89 14.73
CA PHE A 50 6.02 6.44 14.66
C PHE A 50 7.44 6.09 14.20
N PRO A 51 8.43 6.11 15.11
CA PRO A 51 9.84 5.92 14.76
C PRO A 51 10.11 4.55 14.11
N ASP A 52 9.45 3.50 14.61
CA ASP A 52 9.64 2.11 14.18
C ASP A 52 8.84 1.74 12.93
N LEU A 53 7.90 2.60 12.49
CA LEU A 53 7.07 2.33 11.32
C LEU A 53 7.88 2.45 10.03
N PRO A 54 7.98 1.42 9.18
CA PRO A 54 8.67 1.54 7.90
C PRO A 54 8.01 2.60 7.00
N LEU A 55 8.73 3.10 5.99
CA LEU A 55 8.08 3.96 5.01
C LEU A 55 7.13 3.14 4.13
N PRO A 56 5.99 3.72 3.69
CA PRO A 56 5.10 3.00 2.80
C PRO A 56 5.83 2.45 1.58
N PRO A 57 5.71 1.13 1.32
CA PRO A 57 6.54 0.47 0.34
C PRO A 57 6.22 0.95 -1.07
N LYS A 58 7.20 0.79 -1.96
CA LYS A 58 7.03 0.95 -3.40
C LYS A 58 6.88 -0.44 -4.03
N PRO A 59 5.67 -0.88 -4.39
CA PRO A 59 5.50 -2.10 -5.16
C PRO A 59 6.33 -2.01 -6.45
N VAL A 60 7.06 -3.07 -6.75
CA VAL A 60 7.79 -3.21 -8.01
C VAL A 60 6.88 -4.00 -8.94
N LEU A 61 6.22 -3.31 -9.86
CA LEU A 61 5.18 -3.91 -10.71
C LEU A 61 5.64 -5.19 -11.42
N THR A 62 6.91 -5.25 -11.82
CA THR A 62 7.51 -6.39 -12.53
C THR A 62 7.95 -7.55 -11.62
N ARG A 63 7.81 -7.43 -10.30
CA ARG A 63 8.14 -8.48 -9.33
C ARG A 63 6.87 -8.98 -8.65
N TRP A 64 6.61 -10.28 -8.82
CA TRP A 64 5.52 -11.00 -8.16
C TRP A 64 5.54 -10.76 -6.64
N GLY A 65 4.36 -10.76 -6.02
CA GLY A 65 4.22 -10.63 -4.56
C GLY A 65 4.46 -9.24 -3.99
N THR A 66 5.20 -8.33 -4.63
CA THR A 66 5.52 -7.02 -4.02
C THR A 66 4.30 -6.16 -3.73
N TRP A 67 3.23 -6.32 -4.51
CA TRP A 67 1.94 -5.67 -4.22
C TRP A 67 1.21 -6.32 -3.03
N LEU A 68 1.27 -7.65 -2.89
CA LEU A 68 0.69 -8.38 -1.75
C LEU A 68 1.42 -8.05 -0.44
N SER A 69 2.75 -7.95 -0.48
CA SER A 69 3.55 -7.48 0.66
C SER A 69 3.22 -6.03 1.02
N ALA A 70 2.95 -5.18 0.01
CA ALA A 70 2.50 -3.82 0.27
C ALA A 70 1.11 -3.81 0.93
N ALA A 71 0.14 -4.56 0.41
CA ALA A 71 -1.18 -4.69 1.02
C ALA A 71 -1.08 -5.17 2.48
N SER A 72 -0.25 -6.18 2.76
CA SER A 72 -0.02 -6.66 4.14
C SER A 72 0.58 -5.57 5.04
N TYR A 73 1.57 -4.82 4.57
CA TYR A 73 2.10 -3.66 5.30
C TYR A 73 1.01 -2.63 5.63
N TYR A 74 0.11 -2.33 4.69
CA TYR A 74 -0.98 -1.38 4.93
C TYR A 74 -2.03 -1.92 5.90
N TRP A 75 -2.27 -3.23 5.91
CA TRP A 75 -3.11 -3.87 6.92
C TRP A 75 -2.50 -3.74 8.32
N GLU A 76 -1.22 -4.09 8.48
CA GLU A 76 -0.50 -4.06 9.78
C GLU A 76 -0.41 -2.65 10.38
N HIS A 77 -0.38 -1.63 9.52
CA HIS A 77 -0.10 -0.25 9.93
C HIS A 77 -1.21 0.74 9.59
N PHE A 78 -2.42 0.24 9.32
CA PHE A 78 -3.53 1.05 8.83
C PHE A 78 -3.82 2.26 9.74
N GLU A 79 -3.99 2.02 11.04
CA GLU A 79 -4.32 3.07 12.01
C GLU A 79 -3.17 4.06 12.21
N SER A 80 -1.93 3.57 12.26
CA SER A 80 -0.75 4.44 12.38
C SER A 80 -0.63 5.39 11.19
N LEU A 81 -0.82 4.87 9.97
CA LEU A 81 -0.78 5.67 8.74
C LEU A 81 -1.94 6.66 8.69
N LYS A 82 -3.16 6.22 9.02
CA LYS A 82 -4.34 7.08 9.09
C LYS A 82 -4.12 8.28 10.02
N LYS A 83 -3.54 8.04 11.19
CA LYS A 83 -3.22 9.08 12.18
C LYS A 83 -2.14 10.06 11.71
N VAL A 84 -1.10 9.59 11.02
CA VAL A 84 -0.10 10.53 10.46
C VAL A 84 -0.71 11.37 9.35
N LEU A 85 -1.48 10.74 8.46
CA LEU A 85 -2.07 11.43 7.33
C LEU A 85 -3.10 12.49 7.75
N SER A 86 -3.83 12.28 8.84
CA SER A 86 -4.78 13.28 9.36
C SER A 86 -4.10 14.58 9.83
N ASN A 87 -2.78 14.58 10.03
CA ASN A 87 -2.03 15.78 10.44
C ASN A 87 -1.59 16.65 9.24
N PHE A 88 -1.83 16.21 8.01
CA PHE A 88 -1.49 16.98 6.81
C PHE A 88 -2.72 17.68 6.23
N ASP A 89 -2.54 18.91 5.73
CA ASP A 89 -3.61 19.63 5.03
C ASP A 89 -3.92 18.92 3.70
N PRO A 90 -5.18 18.49 3.44
CA PRO A 90 -5.56 17.88 2.16
C PRO A 90 -5.27 18.75 0.94
N ASN A 91 -5.16 20.07 1.11
CA ASN A 91 -4.95 21.03 0.03
C ASN A 91 -3.47 21.31 -0.27
N ASP A 92 -2.54 20.89 0.60
CA ASP A 92 -1.09 21.11 0.40
C ASP A 92 -0.55 20.36 -0.83
N ALA A 93 -1.14 19.21 -1.14
CA ALA A 93 -0.85 18.43 -2.34
C ALA A 93 -2.00 17.49 -2.64
N ALA A 94 -2.35 17.33 -3.93
CA ALA A 94 -3.44 16.45 -4.37
C ALA A 94 -3.33 15.01 -3.84
N CYS A 95 -2.12 14.48 -3.66
CA CYS A 95 -1.91 13.14 -3.11
C CYS A 95 -2.34 12.98 -1.64
N ILE A 96 -2.38 14.07 -0.87
CA ILE A 96 -2.75 14.04 0.56
C ILE A 96 -4.25 13.78 0.68
N GLY A 97 -5.08 14.65 0.09
CA GLY A 97 -6.53 14.46 0.10
C GLY A 97 -6.94 13.13 -0.54
N ASP A 98 -6.32 12.77 -1.67
CA ASP A 98 -6.54 11.46 -2.31
C ASP A 98 -6.21 10.28 -1.40
N SER A 99 -5.11 10.37 -0.62
CA SER A 99 -4.68 9.32 0.29
C SER A 99 -5.61 9.24 1.51
N GLN A 100 -5.96 10.36 2.11
CA GLN A 100 -6.88 10.42 3.26
C GLN A 100 -8.25 9.81 2.92
N ALA A 101 -8.77 10.08 1.72
CA ALA A 101 -10.03 9.53 1.24
C ALA A 101 -10.03 8.00 1.08
N CYS A 102 -8.86 7.35 0.99
CA CYS A 102 -8.75 5.90 0.88
C CYS A 102 -8.83 5.17 2.23
N PHE A 103 -8.73 5.86 3.38
CA PHE A 103 -8.76 5.21 4.71
C PHE A 103 -10.20 4.98 5.21
N THR A 104 -10.95 4.17 4.46
CA THR A 104 -12.33 3.77 4.76
C THR A 104 -12.40 2.39 5.42
N ASP A 105 -13.54 2.10 6.07
CA ASP A 105 -13.78 0.77 6.66
C ASP A 105 -13.83 -0.33 5.60
N SER A 106 -14.36 -0.03 4.41
CA SER A 106 -14.37 -0.98 3.28
C SER A 106 -12.96 -1.34 2.83
N CYS A 107 -12.06 -0.35 2.70
CA CYS A 107 -10.68 -0.59 2.30
C CYS A 107 -9.93 -1.39 3.38
N TRP A 108 -10.19 -1.12 4.66
CA TRP A 108 -9.65 -1.92 5.76
C TRP A 108 -10.10 -3.39 5.70
N GLN A 109 -11.38 -3.64 5.42
CA GLN A 109 -11.90 -5.00 5.25
C GLN A 109 -11.27 -5.73 4.06
N GLU A 110 -11.07 -5.05 2.94
CA GLU A 110 -10.36 -5.61 1.78
C GLU A 110 -8.90 -5.94 2.11
N LEU A 111 -8.19 -5.05 2.80
CA LEU A 111 -6.84 -5.31 3.30
C LEU A 111 -6.79 -6.53 4.23
N ALA A 112 -7.75 -6.65 5.15
CA ALA A 112 -7.84 -7.80 6.05
C ALA A 112 -8.09 -9.10 5.29
N TYR A 113 -8.96 -9.07 4.28
CA TYR A 113 -9.18 -10.22 3.40
C TYR A 113 -7.90 -10.61 2.65
N ILE A 114 -7.20 -9.63 2.04
CA ILE A 114 -5.97 -9.89 1.29
C ILE A 114 -4.89 -10.48 2.21
N HIS A 115 -4.66 -9.86 3.37
CA HIS A 115 -3.66 -10.31 4.32
C HIS A 115 -3.94 -11.74 4.80
N SER A 116 -5.19 -12.05 5.13
CA SER A 116 -5.58 -13.37 5.65
C SER A 116 -5.48 -14.50 4.59
N ASN A 117 -5.67 -14.18 3.31
CA ASN A 117 -5.71 -15.18 2.23
C ASN A 117 -4.42 -15.25 1.40
N PHE A 118 -3.63 -14.17 1.37
CA PHE A 118 -2.49 -14.02 0.46
C PHE A 118 -1.22 -13.42 1.12
N GLY A 119 -1.24 -13.11 2.42
CA GLY A 119 -0.14 -12.45 3.15
C GLY A 119 0.99 -13.36 3.63
N GLY A 120 1.18 -14.53 3.00
CA GLY A 120 2.21 -15.51 3.36
C GLY A 120 3.64 -15.11 3.02
#